data_AF-A0ABD4TGL9-F1
#
_entry.id   AF-A0ABD4TGL9-F1
#
_cell.length_a   1.000
_cell.length_b   1.000
_cell.length_c   1.000
_cell.angle_alpha   90.00
_cell.angle_beta   90.00
_cell.angle_gamma   90.00
#
_symmetry.space_group_name_H-M   'P 1'
#
loop_
_entity.id
_entity.type
_entity.pdbx_description
1 polymer ?
#
loop_
_entity_poly.entity_id
_entity_poly.type
_entity_poly.pdbx_seq_one_letter_code
_entity_poly.pdbx_strand_id
1 'polypeptide(L)'
;MKSRKLIFLLLFSIIIGAASAIPPLPAEFYGSVTIDGIGAPPGTVITAKVNFNERGSFTLTRYGFYGDTGIAGSRLAVQATEEDMVSGSPMVSFWIGNQKADQEIPFESGTSQQLDLTFSGSGEPDDQTPVASGESSFASGGIVVNEFGDEQQITINLQETNANVTIDGNSIRMQNVGNGWEQITVRTNSTPTGGAQSVTGLVTGITATTTPLTASIDNTVGTVEAEIEMELGRMPESDAKISSTITKEPDLNARSGFLLTAQQSGHGILDVAYVLNIQKTNVANAGDGGLIQSAKIRMAVSPAWVTAMGGIDRVVIMRRADDGSTTSLATTMIGTNSAGDLIFEADSPVGLSSFALMGLSVPGGGGSSGGGGSKSSTPSSSFVYETQPVTPTPTEPVSTQAPVSEQPSGQVNPALSEQTAAPTQTSGSTPAHYLPVSPLIPIMALGLLFLVRRR
;
A
#
# COMPACT_ATOMS: atom_id res chain seq x y z
N MET A 1 42.09 48.03 -74.76
CA MET A 1 43.03 48.42 -73.68
C MET A 1 42.24 48.74 -72.42
N LYS A 2 42.77 48.39 -71.23
CA LYS A 2 42.70 49.10 -69.93
C LYS A 2 41.39 49.89 -69.60
N SER A 3 40.74 49.75 -68.43
CA SER A 3 41.13 49.04 -67.21
C SER A 3 40.12 49.22 -66.06
N ARG A 4 40.01 48.19 -65.19
CA ARG A 4 39.91 48.26 -63.71
C ARG A 4 38.66 48.89 -63.04
N LYS A 5 38.26 48.24 -61.93
CA LYS A 5 37.24 48.61 -60.93
C LYS A 5 35.80 48.40 -61.44
N LEU A 6 34.86 47.82 -60.69
CA LEU A 6 34.88 47.45 -59.27
C LEU A 6 34.08 46.15 -59.02
N ILE A 7 34.69 44.98 -59.25
CA ILE A 7 34.20 43.71 -58.69
C ILE A 7 34.47 43.75 -57.18
N PHE A 8 33.44 44.11 -56.40
CA PHE A 8 33.55 44.23 -54.94
C PHE A 8 32.19 44.11 -54.22
N LEU A 9 31.27 43.27 -54.73
CA LEU A 9 29.95 43.06 -54.12
C LEU A 9 29.41 41.60 -54.19
N LEU A 10 30.27 40.60 -54.41
CA LEU A 10 29.82 39.20 -54.36
C LEU A 10 30.92 38.22 -53.92
N LEU A 11 31.65 38.59 -52.87
CA LEU A 11 32.62 37.68 -52.23
C LEU A 11 32.84 37.98 -50.74
N PHE A 12 31.76 38.34 -50.03
CA PHE A 12 31.69 38.07 -48.61
C PHE A 12 31.24 36.62 -48.44
N SER A 13 32.16 35.69 -48.75
CA SER A 13 31.96 34.27 -48.47
C SER A 13 31.87 34.15 -46.96
N ILE A 14 30.67 33.86 -46.47
CA ILE A 14 30.38 33.67 -45.05
C ILE A 14 31.09 32.39 -44.61
N ILE A 15 32.34 32.55 -44.19
CA ILE A 15 33.00 31.57 -43.34
C ILE A 15 32.43 31.79 -41.94
N ILE A 16 31.23 31.26 -41.70
CA ILE A 16 30.88 30.84 -40.35
C ILE A 16 31.85 29.70 -40.07
N GLY A 17 32.97 30.02 -39.43
CA GLY A 17 33.72 29.02 -38.71
C GLY A 17 32.74 28.45 -37.69
N ALA A 18 32.46 27.15 -37.79
CA ALA A 18 31.82 26.44 -36.70
C ALA A 18 32.78 26.57 -35.51
N ALA A 19 32.47 27.49 -34.61
CA ALA A 19 33.02 27.45 -33.28
C ALA A 19 32.50 26.15 -32.68
N SER A 20 33.32 25.10 -32.71
CA SER A 20 33.16 24.01 -31.78
C SER A 20 33.46 24.61 -30.42
N ALA A 21 32.41 25.09 -29.75
CA ALA A 21 32.53 25.35 -28.35
C ALA A 21 32.81 24.01 -27.64
N ILE A 22 33.38 24.14 -26.45
CA ILE A 22 33.78 23.01 -25.65
C ILE A 22 32.59 22.76 -24.72
N PRO A 23 31.98 21.56 -24.71
CA PRO A 23 30.85 21.30 -23.84
C PRO A 23 31.26 21.55 -22.38
N PRO A 24 30.35 22.05 -21.53
CA PRO A 24 30.61 22.23 -20.10
C PRO A 24 31.18 20.95 -19.47
N LEU A 25 32.07 21.07 -18.50
CA LEU A 25 32.53 19.90 -17.75
C LEU A 25 31.37 19.35 -16.90
N PRO A 26 31.26 18.01 -16.72
CA PRO A 26 30.24 17.44 -15.85
C PRO A 26 30.23 18.06 -14.45
N ALA A 27 29.05 18.17 -13.85
CA ALA A 27 28.92 18.34 -12.41
C ALA A 27 28.60 16.96 -11.80
N GLU A 28 29.23 16.62 -10.67
CA GLU A 28 29.07 15.31 -10.03
C GLU A 28 28.39 15.41 -8.65
N PHE A 29 27.44 14.51 -8.39
CA PHE A 29 26.69 14.50 -7.13
C PHE A 29 26.74 13.15 -6.42
N TYR A 30 26.69 13.19 -5.09
CA TYR A 30 26.63 12.05 -4.18
C TYR A 30 26.03 12.46 -2.84
N GLY A 31 25.50 11.52 -2.07
CA GLY A 31 24.98 11.79 -0.73
C GLY A 31 24.03 10.71 -0.25
N SER A 32 23.27 11.02 0.78
CA SER A 32 22.11 10.22 1.16
C SER A 32 20.92 10.51 0.25
N VAL A 33 20.00 9.56 0.17
CA VAL A 33 18.73 9.75 -0.53
C VAL A 33 17.61 9.09 0.27
N THR A 34 16.60 9.89 0.60
CA THR A 34 15.44 9.44 1.38
C THR A 34 14.13 9.73 0.66
N ILE A 35 13.19 8.81 0.77
CA ILE A 35 11.80 8.93 0.30
C ILE A 35 10.95 8.95 1.59
N ASP A 36 10.19 10.02 1.80
CA ASP A 36 9.42 10.26 3.04
C ASP A 36 10.24 10.05 4.34
N GLY A 37 11.53 10.41 4.31
CA GLY A 37 12.46 10.26 5.44
C GLY A 37 13.09 8.87 5.62
N ILE A 38 12.71 7.88 4.80
CA ILE A 38 13.28 6.52 4.79
C ILE A 38 14.33 6.40 3.68
N GLY A 39 15.46 5.75 3.93
CA GLY A 39 16.51 5.57 2.92
C GLY A 39 16.03 4.81 1.68
N ALA A 40 16.28 5.33 0.47
CA ALA A 40 15.85 4.69 -0.77
C ALA A 40 16.60 3.35 -1.02
N PRO A 41 15.93 2.29 -1.51
CA PRO A 41 16.54 0.98 -1.66
C PRO A 41 17.56 0.89 -2.81
N PRO A 42 18.47 -0.11 -2.80
CA PRO A 42 19.25 -0.47 -3.98
C PRO A 42 18.33 -0.77 -5.17
N GLY A 43 18.72 -0.35 -6.37
CA GLY A 43 17.91 -0.43 -7.59
C GLY A 43 17.10 0.82 -7.91
N THR A 44 16.91 1.75 -6.95
CA THR A 44 16.33 3.08 -7.25
C THR A 44 17.20 3.82 -8.25
N VAL A 45 16.58 4.43 -9.27
CA VAL A 45 17.25 5.25 -10.29
C VAL A 45 16.98 6.72 -10.01
N ILE A 46 18.04 7.50 -9.83
CA ILE A 46 18.00 8.96 -9.76
C ILE A 46 18.36 9.51 -11.15
N THR A 47 17.45 10.27 -11.75
CA THR A 47 17.68 11.00 -13.00
C THR A 47 17.92 12.47 -12.70
N ALA A 48 19.04 13.02 -13.17
CA ALA A 48 19.31 14.45 -13.14
C ALA A 48 18.86 15.11 -14.46
N LYS A 49 18.07 16.18 -14.35
CA LYS A 49 17.58 16.95 -15.50
C LYS A 49 18.05 18.40 -15.43
N VAL A 50 18.53 18.92 -16.57
CA VAL A 50 18.85 20.33 -16.78
C VAL A 50 17.87 20.89 -17.81
N ASN A 51 17.16 21.96 -17.47
CA ASN A 51 16.06 22.51 -18.30
C ASN A 51 15.07 21.42 -18.78
N PHE A 52 14.70 20.50 -17.88
CA PHE A 52 13.87 19.30 -18.13
C PHE A 52 14.47 18.20 -19.02
N ASN A 53 15.62 18.40 -19.66
CA ASN A 53 16.34 17.37 -20.41
C ASN A 53 17.13 16.46 -19.47
N GLU A 54 17.07 15.14 -19.63
CA GLU A 54 17.92 14.21 -18.88
C GLU A 54 19.40 14.36 -19.27
N ARG A 55 20.24 14.67 -18.28
CA ARG A 55 21.69 14.92 -18.43
C ARG A 55 22.56 14.01 -17.56
N GLY A 56 21.96 13.17 -16.73
CA GLY A 56 22.67 12.22 -15.88
C GLY A 56 21.71 11.22 -15.25
N SER A 57 22.20 10.02 -14.96
CA SER A 57 21.44 8.98 -14.27
C SER A 57 22.34 8.17 -13.35
N PHE A 58 21.83 7.74 -12.20
CA PHE A 58 22.55 6.92 -11.23
C PHE A 58 21.62 5.88 -10.61
N THR A 59 22.02 4.61 -10.65
CA THR A 59 21.30 3.51 -9.97
C THR A 59 21.93 3.24 -8.61
N LEU A 60 21.14 3.28 -7.54
CA LEU A 60 21.60 2.95 -6.19
C LEU A 60 22.10 1.50 -6.11
N THR A 61 23.29 1.31 -5.57
CA THR A 61 23.83 -0.01 -5.21
C THR A 61 23.78 -0.27 -3.71
N ARG A 62 23.56 0.78 -2.90
CA ARG A 62 23.53 0.75 -1.44
C ARG A 62 22.30 1.48 -0.90
N TYR A 63 21.68 0.89 0.12
CA TYR A 63 20.47 1.43 0.75
C TYR A 63 20.74 2.83 1.34
N GLY A 64 19.91 3.80 0.96
CA GLY A 64 19.89 5.18 1.47
C GLY A 64 21.00 6.09 0.95
N PHE A 65 21.84 5.64 -0.01
CA PHE A 65 22.97 6.43 -0.50
C PHE A 65 23.17 6.30 -2.01
N TYR A 66 23.42 7.44 -2.66
CA TYR A 66 23.79 7.51 -4.07
C TYR A 66 25.19 8.10 -4.22
N GLY A 67 25.99 7.50 -5.08
CA GLY A 67 27.42 7.77 -5.18
C GLY A 67 28.23 7.38 -3.93
N ASP A 68 29.54 7.44 -4.08
CA ASP A 68 30.55 7.04 -3.10
C ASP A 68 31.28 8.25 -2.53
N THR A 69 31.72 8.20 -1.28
CA THR A 69 32.47 9.30 -0.64
C THR A 69 33.97 9.34 -1.01
N GLY A 70 34.49 8.32 -1.69
CA GLY A 70 35.91 8.21 -2.07
C GLY A 70 36.31 8.99 -3.32
N ILE A 71 37.60 9.31 -3.46
CA ILE A 71 38.15 10.10 -4.58
C ILE A 71 38.08 9.43 -5.96
N ALA A 72 37.84 8.11 -6.01
CA ALA A 72 37.64 7.33 -7.23
C ALA A 72 36.29 6.58 -7.20
N GLY A 73 35.37 7.09 -6.38
CA GLY A 73 34.04 6.52 -6.18
C GLY A 73 33.08 6.86 -7.31
N SER A 74 32.04 6.05 -7.50
CA SER A 74 30.99 6.35 -8.48
C SER A 74 30.20 7.58 -8.05
N ARG A 75 29.76 8.42 -9.00
CA ARG A 75 28.92 9.61 -8.73
C ARG A 75 27.85 9.77 -9.81
N LEU A 76 26.80 10.52 -9.49
CA LEU A 76 25.84 10.99 -10.48
C LEU A 76 26.47 12.13 -11.27
N ALA A 77 27.03 11.80 -12.44
CA ALA A 77 27.58 12.79 -13.37
C ALA A 77 26.46 13.42 -14.21
N VAL A 78 26.43 14.76 -14.27
CA VAL A 78 25.44 15.56 -14.98
C VAL A 78 26.15 16.34 -16.08
N GLN A 79 25.92 15.97 -17.33
CA GLN A 79 26.55 16.54 -18.51
C GLN A 79 25.60 17.52 -19.21
N ALA A 80 25.63 18.79 -18.85
CA ALA A 80 24.91 19.85 -19.57
C ALA A 80 25.46 20.03 -20.99
N THR A 81 24.63 20.52 -21.91
CA THR A 81 25.05 20.94 -23.26
C THR A 81 25.13 22.46 -23.37
N GLU A 82 25.65 22.96 -24.49
CA GLU A 82 25.73 24.41 -24.76
C GLU A 82 24.35 25.06 -24.80
N GLU A 83 23.35 24.36 -25.36
CA GLU A 83 21.95 24.80 -25.39
C GLU A 83 21.36 24.97 -23.98
N ASP A 84 21.78 24.14 -23.02
CA ASP A 84 21.31 24.27 -21.64
C ASP A 84 21.85 25.54 -20.96
N MET A 85 23.04 25.98 -21.37
CA MET A 85 23.71 27.17 -20.82
C MET A 85 23.18 28.49 -21.38
N VAL A 86 22.33 28.47 -22.43
CA VAL A 86 21.79 29.69 -23.08
C VAL A 86 20.97 30.56 -22.11
N SER A 87 20.35 29.95 -21.09
CA SER A 87 19.61 30.68 -20.04
C SER A 87 20.51 31.38 -19.00
N GLY A 88 21.84 31.20 -19.08
CA GLY A 88 22.84 31.86 -18.23
C GLY A 88 22.96 31.31 -16.80
N SER A 89 21.93 30.67 -16.26
CA SER A 89 21.95 30.01 -14.95
C SER A 89 21.04 28.77 -14.94
N PRO A 90 21.40 27.70 -15.68
CA PRO A 90 20.63 26.46 -15.65
C PRO A 90 20.62 25.83 -14.25
N MET A 91 19.47 25.23 -13.88
CA MET A 91 19.30 24.46 -12.65
C MET A 91 19.36 22.96 -12.95
N VAL A 92 19.95 22.20 -12.02
CA VAL A 92 19.88 20.74 -11.94
C VAL A 92 18.74 20.36 -11.01
N SER A 93 17.81 19.56 -11.52
CA SER A 93 16.72 18.94 -10.77
C SER A 93 16.90 17.43 -10.73
N PHE A 94 16.64 16.82 -9.58
CA PHE A 94 16.81 15.37 -9.36
C PHE A 94 15.46 14.68 -9.28
N TRP A 95 15.35 13.48 -9.85
CA TRP A 95 14.07 12.79 -10.05
C TRP A 95 14.17 11.30 -9.75
N ILE A 96 13.13 10.71 -9.17
CA ILE A 96 12.89 9.26 -9.15
C ILE A 96 11.58 9.02 -9.91
N GLY A 97 11.68 8.45 -11.10
CA GLY A 97 10.54 8.40 -12.04
C GLY A 97 9.99 9.80 -12.33
N ASN A 98 8.76 10.06 -11.87
CA ASN A 98 8.08 11.35 -12.04
C ASN A 98 8.16 12.26 -10.79
N GLN A 99 8.70 11.80 -9.66
CA GLN A 99 8.82 12.62 -8.44
C GLN A 99 10.12 13.43 -8.49
N LYS A 100 10.02 14.75 -8.32
CA LYS A 100 11.18 15.65 -8.13
C LYS A 100 11.64 15.58 -6.67
N ALA A 101 12.95 15.67 -6.44
CA ALA A 101 13.50 15.91 -5.11
C ALA A 101 13.17 17.34 -4.62
N ASP A 102 13.18 17.54 -3.31
CA ASP A 102 13.05 18.87 -2.70
C ASP A 102 14.27 19.77 -3.05
N GLN A 103 15.40 19.14 -3.40
CA GLN A 103 16.64 19.81 -3.80
C GLN A 103 16.67 20.10 -5.31
N GLU A 104 16.92 21.37 -5.61
CA GLU A 104 17.25 21.87 -6.93
C GLU A 104 18.36 22.91 -6.77
N ILE A 105 19.41 22.83 -7.59
CA ILE A 105 20.62 23.64 -7.43
C ILE A 105 21.10 24.22 -8.77
N PRO A 106 21.87 25.32 -8.78
CA PRO A 106 22.54 25.79 -9.99
C PRO A 106 23.51 24.74 -10.56
N PHE A 107 23.58 24.61 -11.88
CA PHE A 107 24.59 23.79 -12.54
C PHE A 107 25.95 24.50 -12.54
N GLU A 108 26.92 23.95 -11.81
CA GLU A 108 28.31 24.43 -11.77
C GLU A 108 29.25 23.44 -12.46
N SER A 109 29.65 23.77 -13.69
CA SER A 109 30.53 22.96 -14.55
C SER A 109 31.84 22.55 -13.86
N GLY A 110 32.13 21.25 -13.80
CA GLY A 110 33.38 20.70 -13.28
C GLY A 110 33.44 20.58 -11.75
N THR A 111 32.32 20.70 -11.06
CA THR A 111 32.24 20.55 -9.60
C THR A 111 31.91 19.11 -9.18
N SER A 112 32.25 18.76 -7.94
CA SER A 112 31.87 17.50 -7.30
C SER A 112 31.34 17.83 -5.90
N GLN A 113 30.04 17.64 -5.68
CA GLN A 113 29.31 18.18 -4.53
C GLN A 113 28.59 17.06 -3.77
N GLN A 114 28.66 17.10 -2.43
CA GLN A 114 27.75 16.30 -1.60
C GLN A 114 26.39 17.00 -1.54
N LEU A 115 25.33 16.28 -1.87
CA LEU A 115 23.95 16.74 -1.80
C LEU A 115 23.11 15.59 -1.24
N ASP A 116 22.40 15.83 -0.15
CA ASP A 116 21.44 14.86 0.38
C ASP A 116 20.09 15.11 -0.30
N LEU A 117 19.52 14.08 -0.93
CA LEU A 117 18.27 14.17 -1.67
C LEU A 117 17.09 13.70 -0.82
N THR A 118 16.13 14.57 -0.58
CA THR A 118 14.85 14.23 0.04
C THR A 118 13.76 14.24 -1.02
N PHE A 119 13.03 13.14 -1.09
CA PHE A 119 11.86 12.96 -1.93
C PHE A 119 10.65 12.93 -1.01
N SER A 120 10.23 14.12 -0.57
CA SER A 120 8.96 14.29 0.15
C SER A 120 7.80 14.04 -0.82
N GLY A 121 6.73 13.38 -0.37
CA GLY A 121 5.54 13.03 -1.16
C GLY A 121 4.69 14.20 -1.71
N SER A 122 5.27 15.34 -2.07
CA SER A 122 4.60 16.41 -2.83
C SER A 122 4.73 16.20 -4.35
N GLY A 123 4.30 15.04 -4.83
CA GLY A 123 3.79 14.96 -6.21
C GLY A 123 2.57 15.87 -6.36
N GLU A 124 2.21 16.26 -7.59
CA GLU A 124 0.96 16.99 -7.80
C GLU A 124 -0.24 16.20 -7.23
N PRO A 125 -1.12 16.83 -6.44
CA PRO A 125 -2.02 16.12 -5.54
C PRO A 125 -3.33 15.68 -6.21
N ASP A 126 -3.27 14.99 -7.35
CA ASP A 126 -4.49 14.66 -8.13
C ASP A 126 -4.84 13.16 -8.23
N ASP A 127 -3.89 12.21 -8.06
CA ASP A 127 -4.14 10.76 -8.24
C ASP A 127 -4.25 9.95 -6.91
N GLN A 128 -4.06 10.62 -5.77
CA GLN A 128 -4.35 10.08 -4.42
C GLN A 128 -5.74 10.48 -3.93
N THR A 129 -6.50 11.24 -4.71
CA THR A 129 -7.83 11.71 -4.34
C THR A 129 -8.83 10.54 -4.37
N PRO A 130 -9.63 10.33 -3.30
CA PRO A 130 -10.69 9.33 -3.32
C PRO A 130 -11.72 9.63 -4.42
N VAL A 131 -11.79 8.77 -5.43
CA VAL A 131 -12.83 8.83 -6.48
C VAL A 131 -14.18 8.26 -6.01
N ALA A 132 -14.15 7.46 -4.94
CA ALA A 132 -15.32 7.10 -4.14
C ALA A 132 -14.95 6.88 -2.67
N SER A 133 -15.93 7.01 -1.78
CA SER A 133 -15.78 6.72 -0.35
C SER A 133 -17.07 6.11 0.21
N GLY A 134 -16.92 5.21 1.17
CA GLY A 134 -18.02 4.60 1.93
C GLY A 134 -17.64 4.44 3.40
N GLU A 135 -18.64 4.39 4.27
CA GLU A 135 -18.47 4.09 5.70
C GLU A 135 -19.47 3.01 6.11
N SER A 136 -18.99 1.99 6.79
CA SER A 136 -19.79 0.91 7.39
C SER A 136 -19.68 0.99 8.90
N SER A 137 -20.80 1.20 9.60
CA SER A 137 -20.84 1.51 11.04
C SER A 137 -21.63 0.46 11.82
N PHE A 138 -21.11 0.01 12.96
CA PHE A 138 -21.78 -0.97 13.81
C PHE A 138 -22.89 -0.37 14.71
N ALA A 139 -23.16 0.94 14.62
CA ALA A 139 -24.33 1.61 15.20
C ALA A 139 -25.66 1.29 14.48
N SER A 140 -25.92 0.02 14.15
CA SER A 140 -27.14 -0.41 13.48
C SER A 140 -28.35 -0.33 14.42
N GLY A 141 -29.40 0.40 13.99
CA GLY A 141 -30.65 0.54 14.74
C GLY A 141 -31.31 -0.81 15.06
N GLY A 142 -31.84 -0.91 16.28
CA GLY A 142 -32.49 -2.12 16.79
C GLY A 142 -31.54 -3.22 17.27
N ILE A 143 -30.21 -3.09 17.19
CA ILE A 143 -29.29 -4.05 17.80
C ILE A 143 -28.90 -3.59 19.22
N VAL A 144 -29.09 -4.48 20.19
CA VAL A 144 -28.62 -4.36 21.58
C VAL A 144 -27.64 -5.49 21.87
N VAL A 145 -26.49 -5.13 22.43
CA VAL A 145 -25.43 -6.08 22.82
C VAL A 145 -25.29 -6.05 24.34
N ASN A 146 -25.31 -7.22 24.97
CA ASN A 146 -25.11 -7.39 26.40
C ASN A 146 -23.92 -8.34 26.64
N GLU A 147 -23.10 -8.02 27.63
CA GLU A 147 -21.87 -8.75 27.96
C GLU A 147 -22.05 -9.57 29.23
N PHE A 148 -21.71 -10.86 29.17
CA PHE A 148 -21.86 -11.85 30.23
C PHE A 148 -20.52 -12.55 30.50
N GLY A 149 -19.53 -11.77 30.96
CA GLY A 149 -18.16 -12.23 31.07
C GLY A 149 -17.52 -12.35 29.69
N ASP A 150 -17.09 -13.55 29.30
CA ASP A 150 -16.54 -13.81 27.97
C ASP A 150 -17.62 -14.04 26.90
N GLU A 151 -18.87 -14.32 27.30
CA GLU A 151 -19.99 -14.51 26.39
C GLU A 151 -20.67 -13.18 26.03
N GLN A 152 -20.95 -12.98 24.75
CA GLN A 152 -21.72 -11.85 24.26
C GLN A 152 -23.13 -12.32 23.85
N GLN A 153 -24.17 -11.64 24.33
CA GLN A 153 -25.54 -11.83 23.87
C GLN A 153 -25.95 -10.68 22.95
N ILE A 154 -26.50 -11.01 21.80
CA ILE A 154 -27.14 -10.03 20.92
C ILE A 154 -28.66 -10.14 21.03
N THR A 155 -29.36 -9.01 21.01
CA THR A 155 -30.81 -8.92 20.86
C THR A 155 -31.12 -7.94 19.73
N ILE A 156 -31.88 -8.40 18.74
CA ILE A 156 -32.29 -7.61 17.58
C ILE A 156 -33.78 -7.32 17.73
N ASN A 157 -34.13 -6.04 17.85
CA ASN A 157 -35.50 -5.53 17.87
C ASN A 157 -36.00 -5.39 16.42
N LEU A 158 -36.95 -6.26 16.06
CA LEU A 158 -37.53 -6.37 14.72
C LEU A 158 -38.44 -5.18 14.35
N GLN A 159 -38.70 -4.26 15.29
CA GLN A 159 -39.49 -3.04 15.06
C GLN A 159 -38.63 -1.78 14.91
N GLU A 160 -37.33 -1.85 15.25
CA GLU A 160 -36.37 -0.74 15.20
C GLU A 160 -35.28 -0.94 14.15
N THR A 161 -35.05 -2.17 13.70
CA THR A 161 -34.15 -2.46 12.58
C THR A 161 -34.86 -2.32 11.23
N ASN A 162 -34.17 -1.79 10.23
CA ASN A 162 -34.64 -1.78 8.84
C ASN A 162 -34.30 -3.09 8.10
N ALA A 163 -33.53 -3.98 8.72
CA ALA A 163 -33.05 -5.19 8.09
C ALA A 163 -34.16 -6.24 7.90
N ASN A 164 -34.11 -6.95 6.78
CA ASN A 164 -34.85 -8.19 6.59
C ASN A 164 -34.17 -9.28 7.43
N VAL A 165 -34.72 -9.56 8.61
CA VAL A 165 -34.18 -10.56 9.55
C VAL A 165 -34.78 -11.94 9.28
N THR A 166 -33.92 -12.94 9.12
CA THR A 166 -34.27 -14.35 8.96
C THR A 166 -33.45 -15.21 9.93
N ILE A 167 -34.00 -16.35 10.35
CA ILE A 167 -33.31 -17.31 11.23
C ILE A 167 -33.17 -18.62 10.45
N ASP A 168 -31.95 -19.13 10.36
CA ASP A 168 -31.64 -20.44 9.79
C ASP A 168 -30.75 -21.23 10.75
N GLY A 169 -31.36 -22.24 11.41
CA GLY A 169 -30.72 -23.03 12.46
C GLY A 169 -30.16 -22.17 13.59
N ASN A 170 -28.83 -22.07 13.65
CA ASN A 170 -28.07 -21.30 14.64
C ASN A 170 -27.60 -19.93 14.09
N SER A 171 -28.13 -19.46 12.98
CA SER A 171 -27.75 -18.19 12.36
C SER A 171 -28.91 -17.20 12.32
N ILE A 172 -28.65 -15.95 12.70
CA ILE A 172 -29.54 -14.82 12.44
C ILE A 172 -28.95 -14.04 11.27
N ARG A 173 -29.63 -14.05 10.11
CA ARG A 173 -29.20 -13.31 8.91
C ARG A 173 -30.04 -12.05 8.75
N MET A 174 -29.39 -10.91 8.78
CA MET A 174 -29.95 -9.59 8.58
C MET A 174 -29.50 -9.09 7.19
N GLN A 175 -30.43 -8.90 6.26
CA GLN A 175 -30.16 -8.33 4.91
C GLN A 175 -30.67 -6.88 4.83
N ASN A 176 -30.11 -6.06 3.94
CA ASN A 176 -30.43 -4.63 3.80
C ASN A 176 -30.29 -3.88 5.15
N VAL A 177 -29.19 -4.13 5.87
CA VAL A 177 -29.00 -3.61 7.24
C VAL A 177 -28.89 -2.08 7.27
N GLY A 178 -28.33 -1.49 6.20
CA GLY A 178 -28.04 -0.06 6.14
C GLY A 178 -26.76 0.29 6.90
N ASN A 179 -26.51 1.59 7.10
CA ASN A 179 -25.26 2.09 7.70
C ASN A 179 -23.98 1.52 7.04
N GLY A 180 -24.01 1.32 5.71
CA GLY A 180 -22.92 0.73 4.93
C GLY A 180 -22.85 -0.80 4.93
N TRP A 181 -23.76 -1.50 5.61
CA TRP A 181 -23.86 -2.96 5.58
C TRP A 181 -25.01 -3.42 4.67
N GLU A 182 -24.68 -4.23 3.67
CA GLU A 182 -25.67 -5.01 2.94
C GLU A 182 -26.19 -6.16 3.82
N GLN A 183 -25.29 -6.80 4.57
CA GLN A 183 -25.63 -7.96 5.36
C GLN A 183 -24.81 -8.09 6.64
N ILE A 184 -25.48 -8.54 7.71
CA ILE A 184 -24.82 -9.06 8.92
C ILE A 184 -25.43 -10.43 9.23
N THR A 185 -24.57 -11.43 9.43
CA THR A 185 -24.97 -12.78 9.87
C THR A 185 -24.36 -13.05 11.24
N VAL A 186 -25.21 -13.17 12.25
CA VAL A 186 -24.84 -13.59 13.60
C VAL A 186 -24.85 -15.11 13.65
N ARG A 187 -23.71 -15.74 13.94
CA ARG A 187 -23.67 -17.16 14.33
C ARG A 187 -23.82 -17.25 15.84
N THR A 188 -24.61 -18.22 16.31
CA THR A 188 -24.98 -18.37 17.72
C THR A 188 -24.78 -19.79 18.24
N ASN A 189 -24.60 -19.94 19.55
CA ASN A 189 -24.30 -21.24 20.17
C ASN A 189 -25.46 -22.27 20.11
N SER A 190 -26.68 -21.78 19.89
CA SER A 190 -27.94 -22.53 19.90
C SER A 190 -28.98 -21.76 19.09
N THR A 191 -30.09 -22.40 18.71
CA THR A 191 -31.13 -21.74 17.91
C THR A 191 -31.63 -20.47 18.60
N PRO A 192 -31.58 -19.29 17.94
CA PRO A 192 -31.98 -18.02 18.53
C PRO A 192 -33.41 -18.05 19.10
N THR A 193 -33.56 -17.54 20.32
CA THR A 193 -34.85 -17.45 21.00
C THR A 193 -35.51 -16.10 20.72
N GLY A 194 -36.78 -16.09 20.35
CA GLY A 194 -37.46 -14.84 19.99
C GLY A 194 -38.89 -15.01 19.51
N GLY A 195 -39.46 -13.93 19.00
CA GLY A 195 -40.80 -13.86 18.43
C GLY A 195 -40.96 -12.65 17.52
N ALA A 196 -42.20 -12.21 17.27
CA ALA A 196 -42.51 -11.15 16.30
C ALA A 196 -41.92 -9.76 16.60
N GLN A 197 -41.36 -9.53 17.81
CA GLN A 197 -40.81 -8.25 18.23
C GLN A 197 -39.29 -8.24 18.36
N SER A 198 -38.68 -9.37 18.77
CA SER A 198 -37.23 -9.45 18.94
C SER A 198 -36.71 -10.89 18.78
N VAL A 199 -35.42 -10.98 18.44
CA VAL A 199 -34.66 -12.23 18.36
C VAL A 199 -33.37 -12.08 19.19
N THR A 200 -33.08 -13.06 20.03
CA THR A 200 -31.94 -13.03 20.97
C THR A 200 -31.12 -14.32 20.85
N GLY A 201 -29.80 -14.20 20.91
CA GLY A 201 -28.89 -15.36 20.91
C GLY A 201 -27.52 -15.02 21.49
N LEU A 202 -26.80 -16.05 21.94
CA LEU A 202 -25.40 -15.94 22.40
C LEU A 202 -24.48 -16.09 21.20
N VAL A 203 -23.66 -15.07 20.94
CA VAL A 203 -22.82 -14.90 19.75
C VAL A 203 -21.60 -15.83 19.81
N THR A 204 -21.31 -16.51 18.71
CA THR A 204 -20.09 -17.31 18.50
C THR A 204 -19.24 -16.82 17.32
N GLY A 205 -19.71 -15.79 16.60
CA GLY A 205 -19.03 -15.16 15.48
C GLY A 205 -19.99 -14.33 14.64
N ILE A 206 -19.48 -13.35 13.91
CA ILE A 206 -20.25 -12.49 13.01
C ILE A 206 -19.61 -12.49 11.62
N THR A 207 -20.39 -12.68 10.56
CA THR A 207 -20.01 -12.29 9.19
C THR A 207 -20.66 -10.96 8.88
N ALA A 208 -19.91 -9.96 8.42
CA ALA A 208 -20.47 -8.69 7.94
C ALA A 208 -20.04 -8.43 6.49
N THR A 209 -20.98 -8.06 5.64
CA THR A 209 -20.76 -7.76 4.22
C THR A 209 -21.17 -6.31 3.94
N THR A 210 -20.25 -5.50 3.45
CA THR A 210 -20.49 -4.08 3.14
C THR A 210 -21.46 -3.93 1.97
N THR A 211 -22.20 -2.83 1.90
CA THR A 211 -22.81 -2.40 0.65
C THR A 211 -21.70 -2.14 -0.38
N PRO A 212 -21.80 -2.64 -1.62
CA PRO A 212 -20.75 -2.44 -2.62
C PRO A 212 -20.45 -0.97 -2.89
N LEU A 213 -19.16 -0.61 -2.89
CA LEU A 213 -18.67 0.73 -3.17
C LEU A 213 -18.31 0.86 -4.66
N THR A 214 -19.09 1.65 -5.40
CA THR A 214 -18.90 1.87 -6.84
C THR A 214 -18.11 3.15 -7.13
N ALA A 215 -17.20 3.13 -8.10
CA ALA A 215 -16.45 4.30 -8.57
C ALA A 215 -16.33 4.31 -10.11
N SER A 216 -16.29 5.49 -10.73
CA SER A 216 -15.83 5.63 -12.12
C SER A 216 -14.37 6.05 -12.11
N ILE A 217 -13.51 5.24 -12.73
CA ILE A 217 -12.06 5.41 -12.66
C ILE A 217 -11.55 6.27 -13.82
N ASP A 218 -11.55 5.71 -15.03
CA ASP A 218 -11.10 6.34 -16.26
C ASP A 218 -11.74 5.63 -17.48
N ASN A 219 -11.44 6.10 -18.70
CA ASN A 219 -12.00 5.51 -19.94
C ASN A 219 -11.43 4.12 -20.31
N THR A 220 -10.39 3.64 -19.60
CA THR A 220 -9.68 2.38 -19.86
C THR A 220 -10.12 1.28 -18.89
N VAL A 221 -10.27 1.62 -17.60
CA VAL A 221 -10.76 0.75 -16.53
C VAL A 221 -12.30 0.70 -16.53
N GLY A 222 -12.93 1.87 -16.68
CA GLY A 222 -14.39 2.04 -16.62
C GLY A 222 -14.92 2.28 -15.20
N THR A 223 -16.15 1.88 -14.97
CA THR A 223 -16.74 1.78 -13.62
C THR A 223 -16.25 0.51 -12.94
N VAL A 224 -16.02 0.59 -11.64
CA VAL A 224 -15.58 -0.52 -10.78
C VAL A 224 -16.45 -0.59 -9.54
N GLU A 225 -16.43 -1.74 -8.88
CA GLU A 225 -17.18 -2.01 -7.66
C GLU A 225 -16.32 -2.80 -6.67
N ALA A 226 -16.41 -2.48 -5.38
CA ALA A 226 -15.68 -3.17 -4.32
C ALA A 226 -16.62 -3.59 -3.19
N GLU A 227 -16.56 -4.86 -2.79
CA GLU A 227 -17.29 -5.39 -1.64
C GLU A 227 -16.32 -6.10 -0.68
N ILE A 228 -16.53 -5.89 0.61
CA ILE A 228 -15.77 -6.50 1.70
C ILE A 228 -16.72 -7.42 2.48
N GLU A 229 -16.35 -8.68 2.62
CA GLU A 229 -16.97 -9.63 3.55
C GLU A 229 -15.95 -9.95 4.64
N MET A 230 -16.31 -9.79 5.91
CA MET A 230 -15.38 -9.91 7.03
C MET A 230 -15.93 -10.84 8.11
N GLU A 231 -15.06 -11.70 8.63
CA GLU A 231 -15.33 -12.61 9.74
C GLU A 231 -14.78 -12.01 11.04
N LEU A 232 -15.64 -11.94 12.05
CA LEU A 232 -15.40 -11.34 13.36
C LEU A 232 -15.66 -12.37 14.46
N GLY A 233 -14.89 -12.34 15.54
CA GLY A 233 -15.15 -13.22 16.69
C GLY A 233 -16.45 -12.93 17.44
N ARG A 234 -16.94 -11.69 17.37
CA ARG A 234 -18.11 -11.16 18.10
C ARG A 234 -18.54 -9.81 17.50
N MET A 235 -19.72 -9.30 17.89
CA MET A 235 -20.20 -7.98 17.48
C MET A 235 -19.28 -6.89 18.04
N PRO A 236 -18.77 -5.95 17.21
CA PRO A 236 -18.03 -4.77 17.67
C PRO A 236 -18.89 -3.81 18.50
N GLU A 237 -18.23 -2.88 19.18
CA GLU A 237 -18.90 -1.76 19.85
C GLU A 237 -19.57 -0.83 18.83
N SER A 238 -20.62 -0.11 19.25
CA SER A 238 -21.46 0.66 18.33
C SER A 238 -20.72 1.83 17.63
N ASP A 239 -19.62 2.31 18.19
CA ASP A 239 -18.79 3.37 17.60
C ASP A 239 -17.69 2.82 16.66
N ALA A 240 -17.58 1.50 16.53
CA ALA A 240 -16.68 0.86 15.57
C ALA A 240 -17.13 1.13 14.12
N LYS A 241 -16.16 1.45 13.26
CA LYS A 241 -16.38 1.79 11.85
C LYS A 241 -15.30 1.20 10.95
N ILE A 242 -15.71 0.88 9.74
CA ILE A 242 -14.86 0.61 8.59
C ILE A 242 -15.09 1.72 7.57
N SER A 243 -14.06 2.52 7.27
CA SER A 243 -14.11 3.55 6.24
C SER A 243 -13.31 3.08 5.03
N SER A 244 -13.95 3.02 3.87
CA SER A 244 -13.34 2.53 2.62
C SER A 244 -13.26 3.66 1.61
N THR A 245 -12.14 3.76 0.89
CA THR A 245 -12.00 4.67 -0.26
C THR A 245 -11.45 3.93 -1.47
N ILE A 246 -11.83 4.40 -2.66
CA ILE A 246 -11.24 3.96 -3.93
C ILE A 246 -10.36 5.09 -4.47
N THR A 247 -9.11 4.78 -4.81
CA THR A 247 -8.20 5.65 -5.58
C THR A 247 -7.80 4.94 -6.88
N LYS A 248 -7.42 5.69 -7.92
CA LYS A 248 -6.90 5.12 -9.16
C LYS A 248 -5.50 4.53 -8.94
N GLU A 249 -4.56 5.34 -8.48
CA GLU A 249 -3.21 4.87 -8.15
C GLU A 249 -3.00 4.56 -6.64
N PRO A 250 -2.11 3.61 -6.32
CA PRO A 250 -1.57 3.43 -4.97
C PRO A 250 -0.63 4.57 -4.57
N ASP A 251 -0.45 4.82 -3.26
CA ASP A 251 0.60 5.72 -2.80
C ASP A 251 1.99 5.20 -3.20
N LEU A 252 2.99 6.09 -3.23
CA LEU A 252 4.33 5.76 -3.74
C LEU A 252 5.00 4.61 -2.98
N ASN A 253 4.80 4.55 -1.66
CA ASN A 253 5.33 3.49 -0.82
C ASN A 253 4.64 2.14 -1.11
N ALA A 254 3.32 2.15 -1.31
CA ALA A 254 2.56 1.00 -1.78
C ALA A 254 2.97 0.54 -3.18
N ARG A 255 3.14 1.48 -4.13
CA ARG A 255 3.58 1.21 -5.51
C ARG A 255 4.93 0.51 -5.54
N SER A 256 5.90 0.99 -4.76
CA SER A 256 7.22 0.36 -4.63
C SER A 256 7.14 -1.05 -4.03
N GLY A 257 6.32 -1.26 -3.00
CA GLY A 257 6.09 -2.58 -2.42
C GLY A 257 5.47 -3.57 -3.42
N PHE A 258 4.41 -3.17 -4.13
CA PHE A 258 3.76 -4.00 -5.14
C PHE A 258 4.69 -4.37 -6.30
N LEU A 259 5.51 -3.43 -6.78
CA LEU A 259 6.54 -3.72 -7.80
C LEU A 259 7.53 -4.78 -7.32
N LEU A 260 8.01 -4.69 -6.09
CA LEU A 260 8.91 -5.69 -5.50
C LEU A 260 8.23 -7.06 -5.35
N THR A 261 6.99 -7.11 -4.86
CA THR A 261 6.21 -8.35 -4.72
C THR A 261 5.97 -9.02 -6.08
N ALA A 262 5.67 -8.26 -7.13
CA ALA A 262 5.55 -8.78 -8.49
C ALA A 262 6.88 -9.36 -9.00
N GLN A 263 7.98 -8.60 -8.85
CA GLN A 263 9.32 -9.00 -9.31
C GLN A 263 9.86 -10.24 -8.61
N GLN A 264 9.62 -10.38 -7.29
CA GLN A 264 9.96 -11.60 -6.54
C GLN A 264 9.25 -12.85 -7.07
N SER A 265 8.08 -12.67 -7.67
CA SER A 265 7.31 -13.73 -8.34
C SER A 265 7.67 -13.88 -9.84
N GLY A 266 8.64 -13.10 -10.34
CA GLY A 266 9.09 -13.11 -11.73
C GLY A 266 8.25 -12.27 -12.71
N HIS A 267 7.29 -11.49 -12.19
CA HIS A 267 6.36 -10.67 -12.97
C HIS A 267 6.72 -9.17 -12.93
N GLY A 268 6.23 -8.42 -13.91
CA GLY A 268 6.09 -6.95 -13.84
C GLY A 268 4.61 -6.57 -13.73
N ILE A 269 4.34 -5.35 -13.26
CA ILE A 269 2.99 -4.76 -13.28
C ILE A 269 2.75 -4.17 -14.67
N LEU A 270 1.59 -4.48 -15.27
CA LEU A 270 1.13 -3.94 -16.56
C LEU A 270 0.31 -2.65 -16.34
N ASP A 271 -0.66 -2.70 -15.43
CA ASP A 271 -1.52 -1.58 -15.04
C ASP A 271 -2.14 -1.84 -13.65
N VAL A 272 -2.60 -0.77 -13.00
CA VAL A 272 -3.43 -0.81 -11.79
C VAL A 272 -4.85 -0.39 -12.17
N ALA A 273 -5.83 -1.28 -11.95
CA ALA A 273 -7.22 -0.93 -12.18
C ALA A 273 -7.65 0.15 -11.18
N TYR A 274 -7.52 -0.16 -9.88
CA TYR A 274 -7.82 0.74 -8.76
C TYR A 274 -7.30 0.14 -7.44
N VAL A 275 -7.31 0.96 -6.39
CA VAL A 275 -6.93 0.59 -5.03
C VAL A 275 -8.10 0.85 -4.08
N LEU A 276 -8.49 -0.17 -3.33
CA LEU A 276 -9.39 -0.11 -2.19
C LEU A 276 -8.56 0.11 -0.92
N ASN A 277 -8.65 1.30 -0.33
CA ASN A 277 -8.01 1.61 0.94
C ASN A 277 -9.02 1.48 2.08
N ILE A 278 -8.62 0.87 3.19
CA ILE A 278 -9.51 0.60 4.32
C ILE A 278 -8.91 1.14 5.62
N GLN A 279 -9.63 2.07 6.26
CA GLN A 279 -9.34 2.56 7.60
C GLN A 279 -10.30 1.91 8.60
N LYS A 280 -9.78 1.62 9.80
CA LYS A 280 -10.49 0.97 10.89
C LYS A 280 -10.56 1.94 12.07
N THR A 281 -11.75 2.18 12.62
CA THR A 281 -11.94 3.02 13.82
C THR A 281 -12.58 2.17 14.91
N ASN A 282 -12.00 2.18 16.11
CA ASN A 282 -12.45 1.41 17.28
C ASN A 282 -12.66 -0.09 17.02
N VAL A 283 -11.94 -0.62 16.03
CA VAL A 283 -11.83 -2.04 15.68
C VAL A 283 -10.46 -2.27 15.03
N ALA A 284 -9.91 -3.47 15.14
CA ALA A 284 -8.62 -3.85 14.57
C ALA A 284 -8.63 -5.32 14.09
N ASN A 285 -7.57 -5.74 13.41
CA ASN A 285 -7.38 -7.14 13.03
C ASN A 285 -6.99 -7.98 14.25
N ALA A 286 -7.28 -9.29 14.23
CA ALA A 286 -6.96 -10.19 15.33
C ALA A 286 -5.45 -10.27 15.63
N GLY A 287 -4.59 -10.12 14.61
CA GLY A 287 -3.14 -10.01 14.78
C GLY A 287 -2.70 -8.76 15.57
N ASP A 288 -3.52 -7.71 15.54
CA ASP A 288 -3.32 -6.44 16.24
C ASP A 288 -4.09 -6.40 17.60
N GLY A 289 -4.60 -7.55 18.05
CA GLY A 289 -5.42 -7.68 19.27
C GLY A 289 -6.89 -7.31 19.11
N GLY A 290 -7.37 -7.11 17.88
CA GLY A 290 -8.75 -6.76 17.56
C GLY A 290 -9.68 -7.95 17.26
N LEU A 291 -10.83 -7.65 16.64
CA LEU A 291 -11.93 -8.60 16.43
C LEU A 291 -11.96 -9.24 15.04
N ILE A 292 -11.32 -8.63 14.03
CA ILE A 292 -11.42 -9.06 12.62
C ILE A 292 -10.46 -10.23 12.40
N GLN A 293 -11.02 -11.42 12.23
CA GLN A 293 -10.26 -12.67 12.10
C GLN A 293 -9.74 -12.86 10.67
N SER A 294 -10.56 -12.58 9.68
CA SER A 294 -10.21 -12.64 8.25
C SER A 294 -11.19 -11.80 7.43
N ALA A 295 -10.85 -11.56 6.17
CA ALA A 295 -11.75 -10.94 5.20
C ALA A 295 -11.65 -11.60 3.83
N LYS A 296 -12.71 -11.48 3.04
CA LYS A 296 -12.78 -11.72 1.60
C LYS A 296 -12.97 -10.38 0.91
N ILE A 297 -12.15 -10.13 -0.09
CA ILE A 297 -12.14 -8.89 -0.85
C ILE A 297 -12.63 -9.20 -2.26
N ARG A 298 -13.75 -8.59 -2.66
CA ARG A 298 -14.34 -8.73 -3.99
C ARG A 298 -14.14 -7.41 -4.74
N MET A 299 -13.47 -7.49 -5.89
CA MET A 299 -13.12 -6.32 -6.71
C MET A 299 -13.56 -6.60 -8.15
N ALA A 300 -14.48 -5.78 -8.66
CA ALA A 300 -15.05 -5.91 -9.99
C ALA A 300 -14.47 -4.88 -10.97
N VAL A 301 -14.13 -5.33 -12.17
CA VAL A 301 -13.56 -4.49 -13.23
C VAL A 301 -14.04 -4.91 -14.62
N SER A 302 -14.09 -3.96 -15.56
CA SER A 302 -14.66 -4.20 -16.87
C SER A 302 -13.94 -5.32 -17.66
N PRO A 303 -14.66 -6.12 -18.47
CA PRO A 303 -14.04 -7.19 -19.27
C PRO A 303 -13.05 -6.65 -20.32
N ALA A 304 -13.21 -5.40 -20.73
CA ALA A 304 -12.31 -4.71 -21.65
C ALA A 304 -10.91 -4.52 -21.04
N TRP A 305 -10.84 -4.05 -19.79
CA TRP A 305 -9.57 -3.90 -19.06
C TRP A 305 -8.89 -5.25 -18.83
N VAL A 306 -9.63 -6.27 -18.40
CA VAL A 306 -9.09 -7.64 -18.22
C VAL A 306 -8.54 -8.20 -19.54
N THR A 307 -9.21 -7.92 -20.66
CA THR A 307 -8.73 -8.31 -22.00
C THR A 307 -7.43 -7.58 -22.36
N ALA A 308 -7.33 -6.28 -22.05
CA ALA A 308 -6.12 -5.49 -22.27
C ALA A 308 -4.92 -5.97 -21.42
N MET A 309 -5.17 -6.48 -20.21
CA MET A 309 -4.14 -7.12 -19.37
C MET A 309 -3.67 -8.48 -19.91
N GLY A 310 -4.40 -9.08 -20.86
CA GLY A 310 -4.09 -10.37 -21.45
C GLY A 310 -4.87 -11.56 -20.87
N GLY A 311 -6.03 -11.32 -20.24
CA GLY A 311 -6.96 -12.34 -19.74
C GLY A 311 -7.01 -12.46 -18.22
N ILE A 312 -7.94 -13.28 -17.72
CA ILE A 312 -8.21 -13.44 -16.27
C ILE A 312 -6.99 -13.89 -15.46
N ASP A 313 -6.13 -14.74 -16.03
CA ASP A 313 -4.92 -15.28 -15.37
C ASP A 313 -3.82 -14.22 -15.12
N ARG A 314 -4.06 -12.98 -15.57
CA ARG A 314 -3.17 -11.82 -15.39
C ARG A 314 -3.58 -10.96 -14.21
N VAL A 315 -4.82 -11.11 -13.73
CA VAL A 315 -5.43 -10.19 -12.76
C VAL A 315 -5.24 -10.73 -11.35
N VAL A 316 -4.67 -9.90 -10.49
CA VAL A 316 -4.30 -10.25 -9.12
C VAL A 316 -4.71 -9.14 -8.17
N ILE A 317 -5.26 -9.51 -7.02
CA ILE A 317 -5.41 -8.62 -5.87
C ILE A 317 -4.14 -8.72 -5.03
N MET A 318 -3.41 -7.62 -4.87
CA MET A 318 -2.33 -7.53 -3.88
C MET A 318 -2.80 -6.78 -2.65
N ARG A 319 -2.36 -7.24 -1.49
CA ARG A 319 -2.58 -6.58 -0.20
C ARG A 319 -1.33 -5.79 0.20
N ARG A 320 -1.52 -4.59 0.73
CA ARG A 320 -0.54 -3.87 1.55
C ARG A 320 -1.04 -3.81 2.97
N ALA A 321 -0.28 -4.38 3.89
CA ALA A 321 -0.52 -4.35 5.32
C ALA A 321 -0.29 -2.95 5.92
N ASP A 322 -0.82 -2.76 7.12
CA ASP A 322 -0.70 -1.51 7.89
C ASP A 322 0.75 -1.22 8.34
N ASP A 323 1.62 -2.24 8.40
CA ASP A 323 3.08 -2.12 8.60
C ASP A 323 3.85 -1.78 7.31
N GLY A 324 3.14 -1.63 6.19
CA GLY A 324 3.69 -1.35 4.86
C GLY A 324 4.11 -2.58 4.06
N SER A 325 4.10 -3.79 4.63
CA SER A 325 4.46 -5.02 3.91
C SER A 325 3.45 -5.35 2.80
N THR A 326 3.92 -5.89 1.68
CA THR A 326 3.09 -6.20 0.51
C THR A 326 3.11 -7.69 0.16
N THR A 327 1.94 -8.22 -0.20
CA THR A 327 1.73 -9.64 -0.51
C THR A 327 0.76 -9.81 -1.68
N SER A 328 1.06 -10.75 -2.57
CA SER A 328 0.12 -11.21 -3.59
C SER A 328 -0.89 -12.17 -2.95
N LEU A 329 -2.19 -11.97 -3.17
CA LEU A 329 -3.23 -12.86 -2.67
C LEU A 329 -3.67 -13.86 -3.75
N ALA A 330 -4.08 -15.06 -3.31
CA ALA A 330 -4.71 -16.03 -4.19
C ALA A 330 -6.03 -15.44 -4.71
N THR A 331 -6.04 -15.08 -5.99
CA THR A 331 -7.12 -14.32 -6.64
C THR A 331 -7.87 -15.23 -7.61
N THR A 332 -9.21 -15.25 -7.53
CA THR A 332 -10.07 -16.08 -8.38
C THR A 332 -11.18 -15.23 -8.98
N MET A 333 -11.44 -15.35 -10.29
CA MET A 333 -12.64 -14.75 -10.91
C MET A 333 -13.86 -15.61 -10.57
N ILE A 334 -14.84 -15.03 -9.88
CA ILE A 334 -16.00 -15.76 -9.32
C ILE A 334 -17.32 -15.55 -10.09
N GLY A 335 -17.37 -14.57 -11.00
CA GLY A 335 -18.55 -14.30 -11.82
C GLY A 335 -18.57 -12.87 -12.37
N THR A 336 -19.76 -12.37 -12.67
CA THR A 336 -19.99 -10.98 -13.09
C THR A 336 -21.01 -10.27 -12.22
N ASN A 337 -20.86 -8.96 -12.04
CA ASN A 337 -21.88 -8.12 -11.40
C ASN A 337 -23.08 -7.89 -12.36
N SER A 338 -24.04 -7.08 -11.93
CA SER A 338 -25.25 -6.74 -12.72
C SER A 338 -24.97 -5.89 -13.96
N ALA A 339 -23.82 -5.20 -14.02
CA ALA A 339 -23.36 -4.43 -15.18
C ALA A 339 -22.57 -5.27 -16.20
N GLY A 340 -22.12 -6.48 -15.80
CA GLY A 340 -21.31 -7.38 -16.62
C GLY A 340 -19.80 -7.29 -16.37
N ASP A 341 -19.37 -6.55 -15.34
CA ASP A 341 -17.97 -6.47 -14.90
C ASP A 341 -17.54 -7.77 -14.21
N LEU A 342 -16.30 -8.19 -14.43
CA LEU A 342 -15.75 -9.43 -13.88
C LEU A 342 -15.36 -9.23 -12.42
N ILE A 343 -15.93 -10.04 -11.52
CA ILE A 343 -15.66 -10.00 -10.08
C ILE A 343 -14.50 -10.95 -9.75
N PHE A 344 -13.44 -10.39 -9.17
CA PHE A 344 -12.31 -11.13 -8.61
C PHE A 344 -12.43 -11.18 -7.07
N GLU A 345 -12.36 -12.37 -6.48
CA GLU A 345 -12.33 -12.59 -5.03
C GLU A 345 -10.92 -13.01 -4.59
N ALA A 346 -10.48 -12.51 -3.43
CA ALA A 346 -9.29 -12.99 -2.74
C ALA A 346 -9.50 -13.08 -1.22
N ASP A 347 -8.98 -14.14 -0.61
CA ASP A 347 -8.94 -14.32 0.85
C ASP A 347 -7.79 -13.49 1.47
N SER A 348 -8.11 -12.70 2.49
CA SER A 348 -7.18 -11.98 3.35
C SER A 348 -7.23 -12.57 4.77
N PRO A 349 -6.39 -13.59 5.08
CA PRO A 349 -6.44 -14.35 6.33
C PRO A 349 -5.96 -13.56 7.56
N VAL A 350 -5.50 -12.32 7.37
CA VAL A 350 -5.03 -11.40 8.42
C VAL A 350 -5.91 -10.15 8.55
N GLY A 351 -7.13 -10.20 8.00
CA GLY A 351 -8.12 -9.12 8.11
C GLY A 351 -7.97 -8.02 7.06
N LEU A 352 -8.32 -6.78 7.43
CA LEU A 352 -8.46 -5.63 6.52
C LEU A 352 -7.22 -4.74 6.52
N SER A 353 -6.83 -4.30 5.32
CA SER A 353 -5.79 -3.29 5.03
C SER A 353 -6.10 -2.65 3.65
N SER A 354 -5.12 -2.10 2.92
CA SER A 354 -5.32 -1.67 1.53
C SER A 354 -5.12 -2.83 0.54
N PHE A 355 -5.92 -2.84 -0.54
CA PHE A 355 -5.92 -3.86 -1.59
C PHE A 355 -5.91 -3.21 -2.97
N ALA A 356 -5.04 -3.67 -3.88
CA ALA A 356 -4.92 -3.16 -5.24
C ALA A 356 -5.24 -4.26 -6.26
N LEU A 357 -6.16 -4.00 -7.20
CA LEU A 357 -6.45 -4.88 -8.32
C LEU A 357 -5.55 -4.51 -9.50
N MET A 358 -4.69 -5.44 -9.92
CA MET A 358 -3.61 -5.15 -10.87
C MET A 358 -3.45 -6.24 -11.93
N GLY A 359 -3.00 -5.85 -13.11
CA GLY A 359 -2.60 -6.76 -14.18
C GLY A 359 -1.10 -7.04 -14.12
N LEU A 360 -0.70 -8.30 -14.22
CA LEU A 360 0.69 -8.74 -14.20
C LEU A 360 1.14 -9.34 -15.54
N SER A 361 2.42 -9.16 -15.89
CA SER A 361 3.01 -9.74 -17.11
C SER A 361 3.17 -11.28 -17.01
N VAL A 362 3.75 -11.94 -18.01
CA VAL A 362 4.21 -13.34 -17.87
C VAL A 362 5.47 -13.43 -17.02
N PRO A 363 5.66 -14.52 -16.23
CA PRO A 363 6.92 -14.80 -15.56
C PRO A 363 8.08 -14.81 -16.57
N GLY A 364 9.16 -14.07 -16.28
CA GLY A 364 10.31 -13.97 -17.18
C GLY A 364 10.06 -13.15 -18.46
N GLY A 365 8.90 -12.50 -18.57
CA GLY A 365 8.54 -11.59 -19.65
C GLY A 365 9.26 -10.25 -19.55
N GLY A 366 10.58 -10.23 -19.71
CA GLY A 366 11.25 -9.05 -20.23
C GLY A 366 10.65 -8.74 -21.61
N GLY A 367 10.07 -7.55 -21.76
CA GLY A 367 9.17 -7.23 -22.87
C GLY A 367 9.77 -7.50 -24.26
N SER A 368 9.31 -8.58 -24.90
CA SER A 368 9.64 -8.91 -26.28
C SER A 368 8.43 -9.58 -26.94
N SER A 369 7.74 -8.86 -27.82
CA SER A 369 6.76 -9.42 -28.74
C SER A 369 7.02 -8.90 -30.16
N GLY A 370 7.40 -9.81 -31.04
CA GLY A 370 7.77 -9.49 -32.42
C GLY A 370 6.57 -9.39 -33.35
N GLY A 371 6.43 -8.23 -33.99
CA GLY A 371 6.39 -8.08 -35.45
C GLY A 371 5.52 -9.01 -36.31
N GLY A 372 4.45 -8.43 -36.87
CA GLY A 372 3.67 -8.98 -37.98
C GLY A 372 2.48 -8.11 -38.39
N GLY A 373 2.65 -6.80 -38.63
CA GLY A 373 2.75 -6.26 -39.99
C GLY A 373 1.37 -6.02 -40.65
N SER A 374 0.83 -4.80 -40.71
CA SER A 374 1.35 -3.76 -41.63
C SER A 374 0.79 -2.34 -41.40
N LYS A 375 1.69 -1.33 -41.44
CA LYS A 375 1.51 0.11 -41.81
C LYS A 375 0.51 0.95 -40.96
N SER A 376 0.93 2.00 -40.23
CA SER A 376 1.68 3.17 -40.73
C SER A 376 2.42 4.06 -39.68
N SER A 377 3.61 4.55 -40.07
CA SER A 377 4.28 5.84 -39.70
C SER A 377 4.69 6.21 -38.25
N THR A 378 5.96 5.88 -37.92
CA THR A 378 7.07 6.76 -37.40
C THR A 378 6.99 7.55 -36.07
N PRO A 379 8.13 7.84 -35.38
CA PRO A 379 9.49 7.25 -35.45
C PRO A 379 10.02 6.71 -34.09
N SER A 380 11.09 5.90 -34.12
CA SER A 380 11.69 5.24 -32.95
C SER A 380 12.92 5.96 -32.39
N SER A 381 13.19 5.76 -31.10
CA SER A 381 14.54 5.74 -30.52
C SER A 381 14.70 4.54 -29.58
N SER A 382 15.15 3.41 -30.11
CA SER A 382 15.44 2.19 -29.34
C SER A 382 16.95 2.01 -29.15
N PHE A 383 17.42 1.99 -27.89
CA PHE A 383 18.77 1.54 -27.58
C PHE A 383 18.86 0.02 -27.72
N VAL A 384 19.83 -0.44 -28.50
CA VAL A 384 20.16 -1.87 -28.68
C VAL A 384 21.40 -2.16 -27.83
N TYR A 385 21.27 -3.06 -26.86
CA TYR A 385 22.42 -3.66 -26.19
C TYR A 385 22.82 -4.93 -26.95
N GLU A 386 23.93 -4.87 -27.67
CA GLU A 386 24.53 -6.07 -28.29
C GLU A 386 25.41 -6.79 -27.27
N THR A 387 24.87 -7.85 -26.67
CA THR A 387 25.61 -8.70 -25.73
C THR A 387 26.56 -9.63 -26.47
N GLN A 388 27.84 -9.26 -26.57
CA GLN A 388 28.91 -10.17 -26.97
C GLN A 388 29.03 -11.32 -25.94
N PRO A 389 29.07 -12.60 -26.35
CA PRO A 389 29.20 -13.72 -25.42
C PRO A 389 30.62 -13.79 -24.84
N VAL A 390 30.73 -13.66 -23.52
CA VAL A 390 32.01 -13.85 -22.80
C VAL A 390 32.31 -15.34 -22.61
N THR A 391 33.34 -15.83 -23.29
CA THR A 391 33.89 -17.18 -23.07
C THR A 391 34.55 -17.25 -21.69
N PRO A 392 34.19 -18.20 -20.80
CA PRO A 392 34.87 -18.37 -19.53
C PRO A 392 36.27 -18.98 -19.74
N THR A 393 37.31 -18.28 -19.30
CA THR A 393 38.67 -18.84 -19.22
C THR A 393 38.76 -19.74 -17.97
N PRO A 394 39.22 -21.00 -18.10
CA PRO A 394 39.33 -21.92 -16.96
C PRO A 394 40.61 -21.67 -16.15
N THR A 395 40.52 -21.79 -14.83
CA THR A 395 41.69 -21.93 -13.94
C THR A 395 41.48 -23.11 -12.99
N GLU A 396 42.53 -23.89 -12.79
CA GLU A 396 42.56 -25.25 -12.24
C GLU A 396 42.35 -25.37 -10.72
N PRO A 397 42.07 -26.60 -10.21
CA PRO A 397 41.63 -26.81 -8.83
C PRO A 397 42.78 -26.86 -7.81
N VAL A 398 42.49 -26.50 -6.56
CA VAL A 398 43.33 -26.78 -5.39
C VAL A 398 42.64 -27.78 -4.45
N SER A 399 43.45 -28.67 -3.89
CA SER A 399 43.06 -29.97 -3.38
C SER A 399 42.45 -29.99 -1.97
N THR A 400 41.82 -31.12 -1.67
CA THR A 400 41.18 -31.53 -0.41
C THR A 400 42.09 -31.51 0.81
N GLN A 401 41.53 -31.18 1.98
CA GLN A 401 41.78 -31.94 3.21
C GLN A 401 40.59 -31.89 4.17
N ALA A 402 40.37 -33.00 4.89
CA ALA A 402 39.26 -33.23 5.82
C ALA A 402 39.78 -33.25 7.28
N PRO A 403 38.91 -33.33 8.32
CA PRO A 403 39.18 -32.76 9.64
C PRO A 403 39.99 -33.66 10.61
N VAL A 404 40.52 -33.04 11.67
CA VAL A 404 41.09 -33.71 12.86
C VAL A 404 40.60 -33.03 14.15
N SER A 405 40.43 -33.84 15.19
CA SER A 405 39.66 -33.58 16.42
C SER A 405 40.49 -33.12 17.64
N GLU A 406 39.80 -32.69 18.71
CA GLU A 406 40.12 -32.85 20.15
C GLU A 406 41.48 -32.31 20.70
N GLN A 407 41.69 -31.82 21.94
CA GLN A 407 40.93 -31.43 23.15
C GLN A 407 42.02 -30.97 24.19
N PRO A 408 41.88 -31.05 25.54
CA PRO A 408 41.63 -29.95 26.50
C PRO A 408 42.83 -29.44 27.36
N SER A 409 42.62 -28.30 28.04
CA SER A 409 43.08 -28.00 29.42
C SER A 409 42.51 -26.65 29.91
N GLY A 410 42.11 -26.39 31.16
CA GLY A 410 42.05 -27.23 32.37
C GLY A 410 41.37 -26.46 33.55
N GLN A 411 40.97 -27.18 34.60
CA GLN A 411 40.29 -26.65 35.80
C GLN A 411 41.21 -25.85 36.73
N VAL A 412 40.65 -24.94 37.58
CA VAL A 412 40.74 -25.03 39.07
C VAL A 412 39.51 -24.35 39.73
N ASN A 413 38.89 -25.06 40.70
CA ASN A 413 38.00 -24.62 41.80
C ASN A 413 38.63 -25.23 43.11
N PRO A 414 38.22 -25.04 44.39
CA PRO A 414 36.99 -24.45 44.96
C PRO A 414 37.13 -23.69 46.31
N ALA A 415 35.99 -23.31 46.94
CA ALA A 415 35.63 -23.47 48.39
C ALA A 415 34.47 -22.50 48.77
N LEU A 416 33.27 -23.00 49.14
CA LEU A 416 32.69 -23.12 50.51
C LEU A 416 32.46 -21.77 51.27
N SER A 417 31.38 -21.56 52.04
CA SER A 417 30.59 -22.50 52.85
C SER A 417 29.08 -22.16 53.01
N GLU A 418 28.36 -23.04 53.72
CA GLU A 418 26.91 -23.07 53.97
C GLU A 418 26.41 -22.15 55.12
N GLN A 419 25.09 -22.26 55.43
CA GLN A 419 24.44 -22.23 56.78
C GLN A 419 23.34 -21.14 56.93
N THR A 420 22.02 -21.38 56.73
CA THR A 420 20.98 -22.09 57.56
C THR A 420 20.02 -21.13 58.28
N ALA A 421 18.72 -21.50 58.34
CA ALA A 421 17.71 -21.26 59.40
C ALA A 421 16.42 -20.49 59.02
N ALA A 422 15.28 -21.13 59.29
CA ALA A 422 13.98 -20.51 59.59
C ALA A 422 13.60 -20.87 61.05
N PRO A 423 12.91 -19.98 61.80
CA PRO A 423 11.53 -20.27 62.28
C PRO A 423 10.62 -19.01 62.49
N THR A 424 9.33 -19.04 62.89
CA THR A 424 8.15 -19.94 62.69
C THR A 424 6.90 -19.36 63.42
N GLN A 425 5.71 -19.32 62.77
CA GLN A 425 4.35 -19.06 63.35
C GLN A 425 4.05 -17.63 63.91
N THR A 426 2.80 -17.14 64.14
CA THR A 426 1.47 -17.79 64.38
C THR A 426 0.27 -16.84 64.08
N SER A 427 -0.93 -17.39 63.80
CA SER A 427 -2.31 -16.84 64.02
C SER A 427 -2.76 -15.52 63.33
N GLY A 428 -4.02 -15.30 62.91
CA GLY A 428 -5.23 -16.14 62.82
C GLY A 428 -6.51 -15.49 63.40
N SER A 429 -7.49 -15.08 62.57
CA SER A 429 -8.93 -14.92 62.93
C SER A 429 -9.85 -14.44 61.77
N THR A 430 -11.14 -14.80 61.84
CA THR A 430 -12.31 -14.42 61.00
C THR A 430 -13.55 -14.96 61.76
N PRO A 431 -14.80 -14.42 61.69
CA PRO A 431 -15.37 -13.29 60.94
C PRO A 431 -16.08 -12.22 61.82
N ALA A 432 -16.69 -11.19 61.20
CA ALA A 432 -17.83 -10.46 61.78
C ALA A 432 -18.78 -9.92 60.69
N HIS A 433 -20.08 -10.23 60.80
CA HIS A 433 -21.15 -9.62 60.00
C HIS A 433 -21.49 -8.22 60.55
N TYR A 434 -21.75 -7.24 59.66
CA TYR A 434 -22.62 -6.09 59.99
C TYR A 434 -23.33 -5.52 58.75
N LEU A 435 -24.65 -5.70 58.72
CA LEU A 435 -25.70 -4.86 58.11
C LEU A 435 -26.83 -4.80 59.17
N PRO A 436 -27.80 -3.87 59.13
CA PRO A 436 -28.09 -2.85 58.10
C PRO A 436 -28.17 -1.41 58.69
N VAL A 437 -28.55 -0.41 57.87
CA VAL A 437 -29.68 0.53 58.12
C VAL A 437 -29.93 1.33 56.81
N SER A 438 -31.16 1.28 56.28
CA SER A 438 -31.65 2.26 55.31
C SER A 438 -32.36 3.42 56.02
N PRO A 439 -32.49 4.58 55.36
CA PRO A 439 -33.83 5.17 55.29
C PRO A 439 -34.31 5.41 53.85
N LEU A 440 -35.63 5.40 53.73
CA LEU A 440 -36.44 5.46 52.52
C LEU A 440 -37.02 6.90 52.36
N ILE A 441 -37.66 7.19 51.20
CA ILE A 441 -38.68 8.27 50.97
C ILE A 441 -38.11 9.68 50.65
N PRO A 442 -38.77 10.54 49.80
CA PRO A 442 -39.99 10.35 49.00
C PRO A 442 -39.83 10.53 47.47
N ILE A 443 -40.73 9.88 46.73
CA ILE A 443 -41.24 10.42 45.46
C ILE A 443 -42.28 11.51 45.78
N MET A 444 -42.20 12.67 45.13
CA MET A 444 -43.28 13.67 45.13
C MET A 444 -43.50 14.19 43.70
N ALA A 445 -44.75 14.17 43.26
CA ALA A 445 -45.15 14.56 41.92
C ALA A 445 -45.74 15.98 41.89
N LEU A 446 -45.35 16.77 40.90
CA LEU A 446 -46.09 17.91 40.33
C LEU A 446 -45.35 18.33 39.04
N GLY A 447 -45.97 18.61 37.88
CA GLY A 447 -47.39 18.67 37.57
C GLY A 447 -47.77 20.03 36.96
N LEU A 448 -47.42 20.28 35.69
CA LEU A 448 -47.94 21.38 34.84
C LEU A 448 -47.68 21.03 33.37
N LEU A 449 -48.69 20.54 32.65
CA LEU A 449 -49.54 21.34 31.75
C LEU A 449 -48.76 22.15 30.69
N PHE A 450 -48.67 21.59 29.49
CA PHE A 450 -48.71 22.39 28.25
C PHE A 450 -49.50 21.64 27.17
N LEU A 451 -50.66 22.18 26.82
CA LEU A 451 -51.54 21.68 25.77
C LEU A 451 -52.22 22.91 25.15
N VAL A 452 -52.44 22.89 23.83
CA VAL A 452 -53.05 23.96 23.01
C VAL A 452 -52.04 25.11 22.75
N ARG A 453 -51.76 25.53 21.49
CA ARG A 453 -52.74 25.77 20.42
C ARG A 453 -52.18 25.63 19.00
N ARG A 454 -52.99 24.99 18.14
CA ARG A 454 -52.99 25.12 16.66
C ARG A 454 -52.65 26.53 16.17
N ARG A 455 -51.68 26.64 15.24
CA ARG A 455 -52.00 26.89 13.82
C ARG A 455 -50.89 26.40 12.91
#